data_AF-A0A0C3AUE6-F1
#
_entry.id   AF-A0A0C3AUE6-F1
#
_cell.length_a   1.000
_cell.length_b   1.000
_cell.length_c   1.000
_cell.angle_alpha   90.00
_cell.angle_beta   90.00
_cell.angle_gamma   90.00
#
_symmetry.space_group_name_H-M   'P 1'
#
loop_
_entity.id
_entity.type
_entity.pdbx_description
1 polymer ?
#
loop_
_entity_poly.entity_id
_entity_poly.type
_entity_poly.pdbx_seq_one_letter_code
_entity_poly.pdbx_strand_id
1 'polypeptide(L)'
;RYNPEHPQYDLHNLPMCQESMYWKTIEQFEEAPNKVKRAALTKNTGISHRPLCAASSGFLHPSFFPLDPFHLFYENCMAFRWDLCMALSTPSEPIPIDADKAHQFGQLVSEAMSTLPASFCGLVRDPFLKHQSQYKIYEWMALGH
;
A
#
# COMPACT_ATOMS: atom_id res chain seq x y z
N ARG A 1 -10.57 25.86 3.12
CA ARG A 1 -10.93 24.57 3.74
C ARG A 1 -11.13 23.57 2.61
N TYR A 2 -10.42 22.44 2.63
CA TYR A 2 -10.66 21.33 1.68
C TYR A 2 -11.99 20.66 2.05
N ASN A 3 -12.87 20.39 1.08
CA ASN A 3 -14.22 19.81 1.27
C ASN A 3 -15.10 20.51 2.33
N PRO A 4 -15.59 21.74 2.06
CA PRO A 4 -16.44 22.48 2.98
C PRO A 4 -17.80 21.81 3.26
N GLU A 5 -18.27 20.95 2.35
CA GLU A 5 -19.52 20.20 2.46
C GLU A 5 -19.37 18.87 3.24
N HIS A 6 -18.17 18.57 3.75
CA HIS A 6 -17.96 17.33 4.48
C HIS A 6 -18.70 17.36 5.82
N PRO A 7 -19.54 16.36 6.13
CA PRO A 7 -20.19 16.30 7.42
C PRO A 7 -19.16 16.26 8.54
N GLN A 8 -19.48 16.91 9.66
CA GLN A 8 -18.69 16.80 10.87
C GLN A 8 -19.10 15.51 11.58
N TYR A 9 -18.19 14.53 11.64
CA TYR A 9 -18.44 13.24 12.27
C TYR A 9 -18.06 13.29 13.75
N ASP A 10 -18.86 12.65 14.60
CA ASP A 10 -18.45 12.35 15.96
C ASP A 10 -17.51 11.14 15.95
N LEU A 11 -16.23 11.39 16.22
CA LEU A 11 -15.19 10.36 16.23
C LEU A 11 -15.41 9.32 17.34
N HIS A 12 -16.16 9.66 18.40
CA HIS A 12 -16.50 8.73 19.47
C HIS A 12 -17.74 7.89 19.17
N ASN A 13 -18.46 8.21 18.09
CA ASN A 13 -19.70 7.56 17.69
C ASN A 13 -19.71 7.21 16.20
N LEU A 14 -18.59 6.71 15.69
CA LEU A 14 -18.54 6.15 14.35
C LEU A 14 -19.34 4.83 14.31
N PRO A 15 -20.11 4.58 13.24
CA PRO A 15 -20.82 3.31 13.09
C PRO A 15 -19.82 2.15 13.11
N MET A 16 -19.94 1.28 14.11
CA MET A 16 -19.09 0.09 14.23
C MET A 16 -19.50 -0.93 13.16
N CYS A 17 -18.61 -1.22 12.21
CA CYS A 17 -18.80 -2.33 11.29
C CYS A 17 -18.53 -3.63 12.05
N GLN A 18 -19.59 -4.35 12.43
CA GLN A 18 -19.45 -5.67 13.04
C GLN A 18 -19.10 -6.71 11.98
N GLU A 19 -18.36 -7.75 12.37
CA GLU A 19 -17.99 -8.86 11.50
C GLU A 19 -19.22 -9.50 10.82
N SER A 20 -20.32 -9.67 11.56
CA SER A 20 -21.57 -10.20 11.02
C SER A 20 -22.16 -9.36 9.88
N MET A 21 -22.03 -8.03 9.96
CA MET A 21 -22.48 -7.11 8.91
C MET A 21 -21.58 -7.19 7.67
N TYR A 22 -20.28 -7.39 7.89
CA TYR A 22 -19.30 -7.57 6.82
C TYR A 22 -19.62 -8.82 6.00
N TRP A 23 -19.80 -9.98 6.65
CA TRP A 23 -20.13 -11.24 5.97
C TRP A 23 -21.47 -11.19 5.25
N LYS A 24 -22.50 -10.62 5.88
CA LYS A 24 -23.80 -10.42 5.24
C LYS A 24 -23.70 -9.55 3.98
N THR A 25 -22.83 -8.54 4.00
CA THR A 25 -22.61 -7.68 2.83
C THR A 25 -21.91 -8.45 1.69
N ILE A 26 -20.97 -9.35 2.02
CA ILE A 26 -20.33 -10.23 1.03
C ILE A 26 -21.36 -11.15 0.38
N GLU A 27 -22.24 -11.77 1.16
CA GLU A 27 -23.32 -12.61 0.64
C GLU A 27 -24.21 -11.82 -0.33
N GLN A 28 -24.66 -10.63 0.08
CA GLN A 28 -25.46 -9.74 -0.77
C GLN A 28 -24.73 -9.33 -2.06
N PHE A 29 -23.41 -9.15 -1.99
CA PHE A 29 -22.60 -8.79 -3.14
C PHE A 29 -22.44 -9.97 -4.13
N GLU A 30 -22.23 -11.18 -3.62
CA GLU A 30 -22.13 -12.42 -4.40
C GLU A 30 -23.47 -12.74 -5.10
N GLU A 31 -24.59 -12.60 -4.38
CA GLU A 31 -25.95 -12.80 -4.88
C GLU A 31 -26.49 -11.67 -5.78
N ALA A 32 -25.79 -10.52 -5.84
CA ALA A 32 -26.28 -9.38 -6.60
C ALA A 32 -26.40 -9.71 -8.11
N PRO A 33 -27.60 -9.57 -8.71
CA PRO A 33 -27.89 -10.06 -10.06
C PRO A 33 -27.23 -9.25 -11.18
N ASN A 34 -26.74 -8.05 -10.91
CA ASN A 34 -26.14 -7.19 -11.92
C ASN A 34 -25.09 -6.22 -11.33
N LYS A 35 -24.27 -5.67 -12.24
CA LYS A 35 -23.18 -4.74 -11.90
C LYS A 35 -23.67 -3.46 -11.22
N VAL A 36 -24.90 -3.01 -11.49
CA VAL A 36 -25.46 -1.78 -10.90
C VAL A 36 -25.71 -1.99 -9.40
N LYS A 37 -26.33 -3.11 -9.00
CA LYS A 37 -26.52 -3.43 -7.58
C LYS A 37 -25.20 -3.62 -6.85
N ARG A 38 -24.22 -4.28 -7.48
CA ARG A 38 -22.86 -4.41 -6.92
C ARG A 38 -22.20 -3.05 -6.68
N ALA A 39 -22.25 -2.14 -7.66
CA ALA A 39 -21.71 -0.80 -7.52
C ALA A 39 -22.39 0.00 -6.39
N ALA A 40 -23.71 -0.12 -6.25
CA ALA A 40 -24.45 0.52 -5.15
C ALA A 40 -24.04 -0.04 -3.77
N LEU A 41 -23.90 -1.37 -3.65
CA LEU A 41 -23.42 -2.02 -2.43
C LEU A 41 -22.01 -1.57 -2.07
N THR A 42 -21.08 -1.55 -3.02
CA THR A 42 -19.71 -1.05 -2.80
C THR A 42 -19.69 0.41 -2.41
N LYS A 43 -20.51 1.26 -3.04
CA LYS A 43 -20.61 2.68 -2.67
C LYS A 43 -21.07 2.87 -1.23
N ASN A 44 -22.04 2.07 -0.77
CA ASN A 44 -22.65 2.23 0.54
C ASN A 44 -21.84 1.59 1.68
N THR A 45 -21.07 0.54 1.38
CA THR A 45 -20.39 -0.28 2.40
C THR A 45 -18.86 -0.26 2.30
N GLY A 46 -18.31 0.20 1.18
CA GLY A 46 -16.89 0.09 0.86
C GLY A 46 -16.45 -1.32 0.42
N ILE A 47 -17.33 -2.34 0.50
CA ILE A 47 -16.99 -3.73 0.21
C ILE A 47 -17.19 -4.00 -1.29
N SER A 48 -16.15 -4.50 -1.95
CA SER A 48 -16.14 -4.74 -3.41
C SER A 48 -16.02 -6.20 -3.81
N HIS A 49 -15.59 -7.08 -2.90
CA HIS A 49 -15.48 -8.52 -3.08
C HIS A 49 -15.10 -9.16 -1.74
N ARG A 50 -15.20 -10.50 -1.65
CA ARG A 50 -14.61 -11.28 -0.57
C ARG A 50 -13.07 -11.25 -0.71
N PRO A 51 -12.32 -10.65 0.21
CA PRO A 51 -10.86 -10.64 0.13
C PRO A 51 -10.34 -12.06 0.25
N LEU A 52 -9.33 -12.40 -0.56
CA LEU A 52 -8.69 -13.72 -0.53
C LEU A 52 -8.18 -14.05 0.89
N CYS A 53 -7.64 -13.06 1.58
CA CYS A 53 -7.13 -13.19 2.95
C CYS A 53 -8.22 -13.51 3.98
N ALA A 54 -9.47 -13.08 3.77
CA ALA A 54 -10.58 -13.40 4.66
C ALA A 54 -11.22 -14.77 4.32
N ALA A 55 -11.07 -15.23 3.07
CA ALA A 55 -11.69 -16.46 2.58
C ALA A 55 -10.80 -17.71 2.73
N SER A 56 -9.48 -17.52 2.77
CA SER A 56 -8.52 -18.61 2.71
C SER A 56 -8.15 -19.11 4.11
N SER A 57 -8.28 -20.43 4.32
CA SER A 57 -7.75 -21.10 5.52
C SER A 57 -6.23 -21.02 5.62
N GLY A 58 -5.54 -20.68 4.53
CA GLY A 58 -4.11 -20.38 4.54
C GLY A 58 -3.77 -19.04 5.22
N PHE A 59 -4.77 -18.20 5.51
CA PHE A 59 -4.63 -16.87 6.09
C PHE A 59 -5.11 -16.79 7.55
N LEU A 60 -5.01 -17.91 8.29
CA LEU A 60 -5.41 -17.98 9.70
C LEU A 60 -4.29 -17.44 10.60
N HIS A 61 -4.59 -16.41 11.40
CA HIS A 61 -3.69 -15.98 12.48
C HIS A 61 -3.61 -17.08 13.55
N PRO A 62 -2.43 -17.42 14.07
CA PRO A 62 -1.11 -16.79 13.85
C PRO A 62 -0.26 -17.42 12.73
N SER A 63 -0.81 -18.40 12.01
CA SER A 63 -0.09 -19.21 11.01
C SER A 63 0.21 -18.47 9.70
N PHE A 64 -0.48 -17.36 9.42
CA PHE A 64 -0.27 -16.56 8.23
C PHE A 64 0.37 -15.22 8.55
N PHE A 65 1.57 -15.01 7.98
CA PHE A 65 2.48 -13.88 8.13
C PHE A 65 2.66 -13.41 9.59
N PRO A 66 3.89 -13.27 10.12
CA PRO A 66 4.03 -12.45 11.31
C PRO A 66 3.35 -11.11 11.00
N LEU A 67 2.41 -10.67 11.85
CA LEU A 67 1.88 -9.31 11.79
C LEU A 67 3.12 -8.42 11.86
N ASP A 68 3.59 -7.98 10.70
CA ASP A 68 4.69 -7.05 10.61
C ASP A 68 4.03 -5.68 10.59
N PRO A 69 3.85 -5.02 11.75
CA PRO A 69 3.27 -3.69 11.80
C PRO A 69 4.11 -2.69 10.99
N PHE A 70 5.36 -3.05 10.65
CA PHE A 70 6.23 -2.23 9.82
C PHE A 70 5.97 -2.39 8.32
N HIS A 71 5.20 -3.39 7.85
CA HIS A 71 4.85 -3.51 6.44
C HIS A 71 4.09 -2.27 5.95
N LEU A 72 3.06 -1.83 6.69
CA LEU A 72 2.29 -0.64 6.34
C LEU A 72 3.10 0.65 6.49
N PHE A 73 3.99 0.73 7.49
CA PHE A 73 4.87 1.88 7.67
C PHE A 73 5.92 1.95 6.55
N TYR A 74 6.47 0.81 6.15
CA TYR A 74 7.37 0.69 5.02
C TYR A 74 6.65 1.16 3.76
N GLU A 75 5.55 0.54 3.37
CA GLU A 75 4.79 0.87 2.17
C GLU A 75 4.42 2.36 2.11
N ASN A 76 3.79 2.90 3.15
CA ASN A 76 3.24 4.26 3.07
C ASN A 76 4.28 5.36 3.30
N CYS A 77 5.45 5.04 3.86
CA CYS A 77 6.47 6.04 4.19
C CYS A 77 7.79 5.87 3.41
N MET A 78 7.86 5.01 2.40
CA MET A 78 9.11 4.79 1.65
C MET A 78 9.70 6.06 1.03
N ALA A 79 8.86 6.93 0.45
CA ALA A 79 9.33 8.20 -0.08
C ALA A 79 9.93 9.09 1.02
N PHE A 80 9.26 9.17 2.17
CA PHE A 80 9.78 9.92 3.32
C PHE A 80 11.06 9.30 3.88
N ARG A 81 11.17 7.97 3.92
CA ARG A 81 12.39 7.27 4.35
C ARG A 81 13.55 7.53 3.40
N TRP A 82 13.28 7.56 2.11
CA TRP A 82 14.26 7.95 1.10
C TRP A 82 14.76 9.38 1.35
N ASP A 83 13.84 10.34 1.54
CA ASP A 83 14.19 11.73 1.83
C ASP A 83 14.93 11.87 3.17
N LEU A 84 14.55 11.07 4.17
CA LEU A 84 15.24 11.00 5.46
C LEU A 84 16.71 10.64 5.25
N CYS A 85 16.98 9.54 4.55
CA CYS A 85 18.33 9.07 4.28
C CYS A 85 19.14 10.01 3.37
N MET A 86 18.50 10.70 2.42
CA MET A 86 19.19 11.48 1.39
C MET A 86 19.35 12.96 1.69
N ALA A 87 18.39 13.57 2.39
CA ALA A 87 18.26 15.03 2.47
C ALA A 87 18.03 15.55 3.89
N LEU A 88 17.36 14.78 4.75
CA LEU A 88 17.02 15.24 6.11
C LEU A 88 18.03 14.78 7.16
N SER A 89 18.82 13.75 6.86
CA SER A 89 19.87 13.25 7.76
C SER A 89 21.20 13.95 7.58
N THR A 90 21.95 14.03 8.69
CA THR A 90 23.30 14.60 8.70
C THR A 90 24.36 13.52 8.56
N PRO A 91 25.56 13.81 8.01
CA PRO A 91 26.63 12.83 7.86
C PRO A 91 27.12 12.18 9.17
N SER A 92 26.84 12.81 10.32
CA SER A 92 27.14 12.27 11.64
C SER A 92 26.13 11.24 12.15
N GLU A 93 24.96 11.15 11.52
CA GLU A 93 23.96 10.15 11.84
C GLU A 93 24.31 8.80 11.21
N PRO A 94 23.80 7.67 11.73
CA PRO A 94 24.08 6.35 11.18
C PRO A 94 23.25 5.98 9.94
N ILE A 95 22.28 6.83 9.57
CA ILE A 95 21.27 6.60 8.52
C ILE A 95 21.45 7.36 7.19
N PRO A 96 22.38 8.31 6.99
CA PRO A 96 22.50 9.03 5.73
C PRO A 96 23.06 8.09 4.65
N ILE A 97 22.47 8.16 3.46
CA ILE A 97 23.00 7.55 2.26
C ILE A 97 23.72 8.65 1.49
N ASP A 98 25.02 8.43 1.24
CA ASP A 98 25.80 9.34 0.42
C ASP A 98 25.27 9.41 -1.02
N ALA A 99 25.37 10.57 -1.65
CA ALA A 99 24.84 10.81 -2.99
C ALA A 99 25.43 9.84 -4.03
N ASP A 100 26.70 9.47 -3.91
CA ASP A 100 27.34 8.53 -4.84
C ASP A 100 26.76 7.12 -4.66
N LYS A 101 26.49 6.71 -3.42
CA LYS A 101 25.84 5.42 -3.13
C LYS A 101 24.41 5.37 -3.64
N ALA A 102 23.66 6.47 -3.49
CA ALA A 102 22.30 6.56 -4.00
C ALA A 102 22.26 6.53 -5.53
N HIS A 103 23.21 7.21 -6.17
CA HIS A 103 23.37 7.17 -7.63
C HIS A 103 23.70 5.76 -8.12
N GLN A 104 24.67 5.09 -7.48
CA GLN A 104 25.01 3.69 -7.78
C GLN A 104 23.82 2.76 -7.58
N PHE A 105 23.04 2.94 -6.51
CA PHE A 105 21.82 2.17 -6.29
C PHE A 105 20.81 2.37 -7.42
N GLY A 106 20.61 3.61 -7.88
CA GLY A 106 19.75 3.92 -9.03
C GLY A 106 20.14 3.21 -10.32
N GLN A 107 21.45 3.15 -10.60
CA GLN A 107 22.02 2.44 -11.74
C GLN A 107 21.78 0.92 -11.62
N LEU A 108 22.07 0.34 -10.45
CA LEU A 108 21.87 -1.09 -10.20
C LEU A 108 20.40 -1.50 -10.37
N VAL A 109 19.46 -0.69 -9.89
CA VAL A 109 18.02 -0.93 -10.10
C VAL A 109 17.69 -0.94 -11.60
N SER A 110 18.20 0.04 -12.35
CA SER A 110 17.96 0.14 -13.79
C SER A 110 18.53 -1.04 -14.57
N GLU A 111 19.70 -1.54 -14.18
CA GLU A 111 20.34 -2.71 -14.79
C GLU A 111 19.58 -4.00 -14.45
N ALA A 112 19.20 -4.16 -13.18
CA ALA A 112 18.48 -5.32 -12.67
C ALA A 112 17.07 -5.47 -13.28
N MET A 113 16.44 -4.39 -13.76
CA MET A 113 15.11 -4.46 -14.37
C MET A 113 15.00 -5.48 -15.51
N SER A 114 16.07 -5.65 -16.28
CA SER A 114 16.11 -6.64 -17.36
C SER A 114 16.00 -8.10 -16.88
N THR A 115 16.28 -8.33 -15.60
CA THR A 115 16.28 -9.66 -14.97
C THR A 115 14.98 -9.99 -14.23
N LEU A 116 14.13 -8.99 -13.99
CA LEU A 116 12.87 -9.16 -13.28
C LEU A 116 11.77 -9.61 -14.25
N PRO A 117 11.11 -10.75 -14.03
CA PRO A 117 10.02 -11.16 -14.91
C PRO A 117 8.85 -10.19 -14.78
N ALA A 118 8.34 -9.71 -15.91
CA ALA A 118 7.26 -8.73 -15.97
C ALA A 118 5.94 -9.20 -15.30
N SER A 119 5.82 -10.49 -14.98
CA SER A 119 4.70 -11.05 -14.22
C SER A 119 4.73 -10.70 -12.72
N PHE A 120 5.89 -10.37 -12.16
CA PHE A 120 6.05 -10.10 -10.73
C PHE A 120 5.91 -8.61 -10.39
N CYS A 121 6.43 -7.72 -11.24
CA CYS A 121 6.27 -6.27 -11.04
C CYS A 121 6.28 -5.51 -12.37
N GLY A 122 5.69 -4.33 -12.37
CA GLY A 122 5.84 -3.36 -13.47
C GLY A 122 7.27 -2.79 -13.50
N LEU A 123 7.54 -1.89 -14.45
CA LEU A 123 8.86 -1.22 -14.53
C LEU A 123 9.16 -0.48 -13.22
N VAL A 124 10.28 -0.83 -12.56
CA VAL A 124 10.84 -0.11 -11.41
C VAL A 124 11.88 0.87 -11.94
N ARG A 125 11.64 2.16 -11.74
CA ARG A 125 12.51 3.22 -12.27
C ARG A 125 13.66 3.49 -11.32
N ASP A 126 14.72 4.12 -11.81
CA ASP A 126 15.83 4.63 -10.98
C ASP A 126 15.29 5.53 -9.83
N PRO A 127 15.39 5.11 -8.55
CA PRO A 127 14.91 5.91 -7.42
C PRO A 127 15.69 7.21 -7.22
N PHE A 128 16.99 7.25 -7.52
CA PHE A 128 17.80 8.47 -7.42
C PHE A 128 17.25 9.56 -8.35
N LEU A 129 16.95 9.19 -9.60
CA LEU A 129 16.43 10.14 -10.60
C LEU A 129 14.93 10.41 -10.48
N LYS A 130 14.15 9.49 -9.93
CA LYS A 130 12.67 9.51 -10.03
C LYS A 130 11.90 9.57 -8.72
N HIS A 131 12.53 9.52 -7.54
CA HIS A 131 11.82 9.52 -6.25
C HIS A 131 10.80 10.67 -6.11
N GLN A 132 11.14 11.88 -6.57
CA GLN A 132 10.26 13.07 -6.48
C GLN A 132 9.13 13.10 -7.53
N SER A 133 9.19 12.23 -8.55
CA SER A 133 8.32 12.28 -9.74
C SER A 133 7.12 11.33 -9.67
N GLN A 134 6.49 11.21 -8.49
CA GLN A 134 5.46 10.19 -8.23
C GLN A 134 6.02 8.77 -8.41
N TYR A 135 7.09 8.46 -7.68
CA TYR A 135 7.55 7.08 -7.55
C TYR A 135 6.43 6.27 -6.89
N LYS A 136 5.91 5.29 -7.61
CA LYS A 136 4.66 4.63 -7.25
C LYS A 136 4.92 3.62 -6.15
N ILE A 137 3.89 3.36 -5.36
CA ILE A 137 3.95 2.42 -4.24
C ILE A 137 4.49 1.05 -4.66
N TYR A 138 4.07 0.51 -5.81
CA TYR A 138 4.57 -0.78 -6.29
C TYR A 138 6.06 -0.76 -6.65
N GLU A 139 6.61 0.40 -7.05
CA GLU A 139 8.03 0.53 -7.34
C GLU A 139 8.82 0.52 -6.03
N TRP A 140 8.32 1.20 -5.00
CA TRP A 140 8.90 1.12 -3.66
C TRP A 140 8.84 -0.29 -3.08
N MET A 141 7.72 -0.98 -3.24
CA MET A 141 7.56 -2.37 -2.79
C MET A 141 8.58 -3.30 -3.44
N ALA A 142 8.84 -3.15 -4.73
CA ALA A 142 9.83 -3.96 -5.45
C ALA A 142 11.29 -3.72 -4.99
N LEU A 143 11.57 -2.64 -4.26
CA LEU A 143 12.91 -2.33 -3.76
C LEU A 143 13.20 -2.85 -2.35
N GLY A 144 12.19 -3.28 -1.58
CA GLY A 144 12.45 -3.82 -0.23
C GLY A 144 11.63 -5.03 0.18
N HIS A 145 10.94 -5.66 -0.77
CA HIS A 145 10.46 -7.04 -0.67
C HIS A 145 11.14 -7.91 -1.73
#